data_AF-A0A0Q2M507-F1
#
_entry.id   AF-A0A0Q2M507-F1
#
_cell.length_a   1.000
_cell.length_b   1.000
_cell.length_c   1.000
_cell.angle_alpha   90.00
_cell.angle_beta   90.00
_cell.angle_gamma   90.00
#
_symmetry.space_group_name_H-M   'P 1'
#
loop_
_entity.id
_entity.type
_entity.pdbx_description
1 polymer ?
#
loop_
_entity_poly.entity_id
_entity_poly.type
_entity_poly.pdbx_seq_one_letter_code
_entity_poly.pdbx_strand_id
1 'polypeptide(L)'
;MIVEIRAVPEDNDPKECIKRAALDALVDETVRVPGKFTSALFHPGPWERFKECARPKASVEFSAGGLFIARGEEDYLRFAEGILSIGALARGRFMRTFQLAELTGTPLLADPLDDGIRLSFAGFYGAVVLSPGEITFSTEDSAMKVPLGDFLRAEEHFLSSLAFDLGELFEVCSKHGLERAFLENTRPVRLLLKVVGYENRLEY
;
A
#
# COMPACT_ATOMS: atom_id res chain seq x y z
N MET A 1 10.31 13.57 -12.91
CA MET A 1 10.12 12.42 -11.99
C MET A 1 9.85 11.18 -12.83
N ILE A 2 10.40 10.02 -12.46
CA ILE A 2 10.21 8.73 -13.15
C ILE A 2 9.59 7.77 -12.14
N VAL A 3 8.54 7.06 -12.58
CA VAL A 3 7.87 6.03 -11.80
C VAL A 3 7.82 4.79 -12.67
N GLU A 4 8.61 3.79 -12.31
CA GLU A 4 8.58 2.48 -12.94
C GLU A 4 8.01 1.48 -11.96
N ILE A 5 6.96 0.77 -12.39
CA ILE A 5 6.28 -0.22 -11.56
C ILE A 5 6.15 -1.47 -12.40
N ARG A 6 6.68 -2.57 -11.87
CA ARG A 6 6.46 -3.90 -12.43
C ARG A 6 5.72 -4.72 -11.38
N ALA A 7 4.44 -4.95 -11.62
CA ALA A 7 3.72 -6.02 -10.93
C ALA A 7 4.36 -7.33 -11.36
N VAL A 8 4.84 -8.12 -10.39
CA VAL A 8 5.37 -9.45 -10.64
C VAL A 8 4.45 -10.41 -9.89
N PRO A 9 3.64 -11.22 -10.57
CA PRO A 9 2.96 -12.31 -9.88
C PRO A 9 4.03 -13.17 -9.22
N GLU A 10 3.86 -13.53 -7.94
CA GLU A 10 4.73 -14.55 -7.35
C GLU A 10 4.67 -15.80 -8.24
N ASP A 11 5.81 -16.44 -8.48
CA ASP A 11 5.89 -17.75 -9.15
C ASP A 11 5.13 -18.87 -8.39
N ASN A 12 4.46 -18.56 -7.28
CA ASN A 12 3.70 -19.51 -6.48
C ASN A 12 2.20 -19.43 -6.81
N ASP A 13 1.59 -20.57 -7.17
CA ASP A 13 0.13 -20.70 -7.26
C ASP A 13 -0.49 -20.16 -5.94
N PRO A 14 -1.42 -19.18 -5.99
CA PRO A 14 -2.07 -18.64 -4.80
C PRO A 14 -2.63 -19.74 -3.88
N LYS A 15 -3.07 -20.88 -4.45
CA LYS A 15 -3.52 -22.04 -3.67
C LYS A 15 -2.39 -22.71 -2.91
N GLU A 16 -1.20 -22.78 -3.47
CA GLU A 16 -0.02 -23.35 -2.85
C GLU A 16 0.49 -22.45 -1.72
N CYS A 17 0.50 -21.13 -1.91
CA CYS A 17 0.75 -20.17 -0.84
C CYS A 17 -0.24 -20.34 0.31
N ILE A 18 -1.55 -20.41 0.02
CA ILE A 18 -2.59 -20.58 1.05
C ILE A 18 -2.44 -21.92 1.78
N LYS A 19 -2.16 -23.02 1.06
CA LYS A 19 -1.92 -24.33 1.67
C LYS A 19 -0.71 -24.29 2.61
N ARG A 20 0.37 -23.66 2.17
CA ARG A 20 1.59 -23.48 2.95
C ARG A 20 1.33 -22.62 4.19
N ALA A 21 0.68 -21.46 4.03
CA ALA A 21 0.29 -20.58 5.13
C ALA A 21 -0.61 -21.28 6.16
N ALA A 22 -1.54 -22.13 5.70
CA ALA A 22 -2.41 -22.92 6.58
C ALA A 22 -1.64 -24.01 7.33
N LEU A 23 -0.71 -24.69 6.66
CA LEU A 23 0.19 -25.67 7.26
C LEU A 23 1.12 -25.02 8.30
N ASP A 24 1.72 -23.89 7.97
CA ASP A 24 2.61 -23.16 8.88
C ASP A 24 1.84 -22.65 10.10
N ALA A 25 0.61 -22.15 9.92
CA ALA A 25 -0.24 -21.75 11.04
C ALA A 25 -0.63 -22.93 11.95
N LEU A 26 -0.88 -24.12 11.37
CA LEU A 26 -1.14 -25.35 12.12
C LEU A 26 0.10 -25.81 12.90
N VAL A 27 1.28 -25.75 12.28
CA VAL A 27 2.56 -26.07 12.94
C VAL A 27 2.77 -25.11 14.11
N ASP A 28 2.62 -23.81 13.90
CA ASP A 28 2.85 -22.81 14.95
C ASP A 28 1.90 -22.96 16.14
N GLU A 29 0.62 -23.28 15.89
CA GLU A 29 -0.33 -23.59 16.98
C GLU A 29 0.00 -24.89 17.70
N THR A 30 0.51 -25.91 16.99
CA THR A 30 0.86 -27.21 17.59
C THR A 30 2.19 -27.20 18.34
N VAL A 31 3.17 -26.39 17.92
CA VAL A 31 4.43 -26.17 18.65
C VAL A 31 4.34 -25.04 19.68
N ARG A 32 3.16 -24.42 19.83
CA ARG A 32 2.93 -23.32 20.76
C ARG A 32 3.15 -23.78 22.20
N VAL A 33 4.16 -23.19 22.87
CA VAL A 33 4.31 -23.34 24.32
C VAL A 33 3.39 -22.32 25.01
N PRO A 34 2.34 -22.76 25.72
CA PRO A 34 1.45 -21.83 26.42
C PRO A 34 2.23 -21.09 27.51
N GLY A 35 2.29 -19.75 27.46
CA GLY A 35 2.74 -18.95 28.61
C GLY A 35 3.74 -17.81 28.36
N LYS A 36 4.22 -17.56 27.13
CA LYS A 36 5.02 -16.36 26.86
C LYS A 36 4.17 -15.27 26.23
N PHE A 37 3.91 -14.19 26.98
CA PHE A 37 3.22 -12.98 26.52
C PHE A 37 3.73 -12.45 25.16
N THR A 38 5.01 -12.65 24.88
CA THR A 38 5.65 -12.30 23.60
C THR A 38 5.20 -13.16 22.42
N SER A 39 4.89 -14.45 22.58
CA SER A 39 4.41 -15.27 21.45
C SER A 39 2.99 -14.91 21.03
N ALA A 40 2.15 -14.41 21.95
CA ALA A 40 0.80 -13.94 21.65
C ALA A 40 0.78 -12.60 20.89
N LEU A 41 1.82 -11.76 21.04
CA LEU A 41 1.93 -10.44 20.41
C LEU A 41 2.50 -10.48 18.98
N PHE A 42 3.30 -11.49 18.64
CA PHE A 42 4.04 -11.56 17.36
C PHE A 42 3.62 -12.74 16.47
N HIS A 43 2.49 -13.39 16.74
CA HIS A 43 1.97 -14.45 15.88
C HIS A 43 0.87 -13.93 14.97
N PRO A 44 1.17 -13.64 13.69
CA PRO A 44 0.14 -13.39 12.70
C PRO A 44 -0.71 -14.65 12.59
N GLY A 45 -1.97 -14.54 13.01
CA GLY A 45 -2.94 -15.63 12.89
C GLY A 45 -3.11 -16.07 11.43
N PRO A 46 -3.76 -17.21 11.18
CA PRO A 46 -3.95 -17.75 9.83
C PRO A 46 -4.47 -16.70 8.84
N TRP A 47 -5.34 -15.80 9.31
CA TRP A 47 -5.91 -14.72 8.52
C TRP A 47 -4.90 -13.67 8.04
N GLU A 48 -3.92 -13.28 8.86
CA GLU A 48 -2.86 -12.36 8.44
C GLU A 48 -1.97 -12.99 7.36
N ARG A 49 -1.70 -14.29 7.46
CA ARG A 49 -0.90 -15.03 6.47
C ARG A 49 -1.64 -15.23 5.15
N PHE A 50 -2.96 -15.47 5.20
CA PHE A 50 -3.78 -15.53 3.99
C PHE A 50 -3.86 -14.16 3.29
N LYS A 51 -3.84 -13.06 4.06
CA LYS A 51 -3.72 -11.73 3.48
C LYS A 51 -2.39 -11.55 2.74
N GLU A 52 -1.28 -12.02 3.29
CA GLU A 52 0.04 -12.03 2.60
C GLU A 52 0.00 -12.81 1.28
N CYS A 53 -0.64 -13.98 1.24
CA CYS A 53 -0.75 -14.76 0.01
C CYS A 53 -1.64 -14.12 -1.08
N ALA A 54 -2.58 -13.26 -0.70
CA ALA A 54 -3.47 -12.57 -1.64
C ALA A 54 -2.91 -11.20 -2.08
N ARG A 55 -1.74 -10.79 -1.58
CA ARG A 55 -1.13 -9.50 -1.87
C ARG A 55 -0.22 -9.61 -3.09
N PRO A 56 -0.49 -8.84 -4.16
CA PRO A 56 0.42 -8.77 -5.30
C PRO A 56 1.75 -8.15 -4.84
N LYS A 57 2.87 -8.78 -5.18
CA LYS A 57 4.19 -8.16 -5.03
C LYS A 57 4.48 -7.30 -6.25
N ALA A 58 5.11 -6.16 -6.03
CA ALA A 58 5.62 -5.34 -7.10
C ALA A 58 7.06 -4.91 -6.83
N SER A 59 7.86 -4.90 -7.89
CA SER A 59 9.12 -4.17 -7.91
C SER A 59 8.81 -2.74 -8.32
N VAL A 60 9.10 -1.81 -7.42
CA VAL A 60 8.77 -0.39 -7.62
C VAL A 60 10.02 0.46 -7.54
N GLU A 61 10.16 1.36 -8.51
CA GLU A 61 11.19 2.39 -8.55
C GLU A 61 10.53 3.77 -8.73
N PHE A 62 10.58 4.57 -7.67
CA PHE A 62 10.09 5.94 -7.61
C PHE A 62 11.29 6.88 -7.47
N SER A 63 11.55 7.71 -8.48
CA SER A 63 12.75 8.57 -8.51
C SER A 63 12.47 9.99 -9.02
N ALA A 64 13.20 10.97 -8.49
CA ALA A 64 13.19 12.35 -8.96
C ALA A 64 14.62 12.88 -9.08
N GLY A 65 14.95 13.53 -10.21
CA GLY A 65 16.25 14.17 -10.40
C GLY A 65 17.46 13.25 -10.32
N GLY A 66 17.31 11.95 -10.60
CA GLY A 66 18.37 10.94 -10.48
C GLY A 66 18.56 10.36 -9.07
N LEU A 67 17.74 10.78 -8.10
CA LEU A 67 17.71 10.24 -6.74
C LEU A 67 16.48 9.34 -6.56
N PHE A 68 16.67 8.18 -5.92
CA PHE A 68 15.58 7.28 -5.56
C PHE A 68 14.86 7.81 -4.32
N ILE A 69 13.54 7.97 -4.42
CA ILE A 69 12.67 8.34 -3.30
C ILE A 69 12.12 7.07 -2.65
N ALA A 70 11.74 6.06 -3.45
CA ALA A 70 11.38 4.73 -2.97
C ALA A 70 11.84 3.68 -4.00
N ARG A 71 12.46 2.59 -3.55
CA ARG A 71 12.97 1.53 -4.42
C ARG A 71 12.99 0.20 -3.67
N GLY A 72 12.26 -0.80 -4.14
CA GLY A 72 12.27 -2.12 -3.53
C GLY A 72 11.15 -3.05 -4.01
N GLU A 73 11.19 -4.28 -3.52
CA GLU A 73 10.05 -5.18 -3.56
C GLU A 73 9.11 -4.83 -2.40
N GLU A 74 7.88 -4.45 -2.73
CA GLU A 74 6.86 -4.07 -1.74
C GLU A 74 5.51 -4.68 -2.14
N ASP A 75 4.61 -4.79 -1.18
CA ASP A 75 3.20 -5.02 -1.45
C ASP A 75 2.66 -3.90 -2.36
N TYR A 76 2.23 -4.26 -3.57
CA TYR A 76 1.75 -3.32 -4.58
C TYR A 76 0.63 -2.42 -4.04
N LEU A 77 -0.26 -2.97 -3.20
CA LEU A 77 -1.36 -2.24 -2.60
C LEU A 77 -0.87 -1.23 -1.55
N ARG A 78 0.19 -1.56 -0.81
CA ARG A 78 0.82 -0.60 0.12
C ARG A 78 1.49 0.53 -0.61
N PHE A 79 2.19 0.24 -1.71
CA PHE A 79 2.75 1.28 -2.56
C PHE A 79 1.65 2.19 -3.12
N ALA A 80 0.56 1.60 -3.62
CA ALA A 80 -0.59 2.33 -4.14
C ALA A 80 -1.21 3.26 -3.08
N GLU A 81 -1.41 2.74 -1.88
CA GLU A 81 -1.92 3.48 -0.75
C GLU A 81 -0.99 4.63 -0.33
N GLY A 82 0.33 4.42 -0.32
CA GLY A 82 1.33 5.45 -0.04
C GLY A 82 1.27 6.60 -1.04
N ILE A 83 1.29 6.28 -2.35
CA ILE A 83 1.18 7.28 -3.41
C ILE A 83 -0.13 8.05 -3.34
N LEU A 84 -1.25 7.34 -3.13
CA LEU A 84 -2.57 7.97 -3.00
C LEU A 84 -2.70 8.82 -1.74
N SER A 85 -2.03 8.46 -0.65
CA SER A 85 -2.00 9.26 0.59
C SER A 85 -1.27 10.58 0.37
N ILE A 86 -0.12 10.55 -0.32
CA ILE A 86 0.60 11.76 -0.74
C ILE A 86 -0.27 12.57 -1.72
N GLY A 87 -0.97 11.89 -2.63
CA GLY A 87 -1.94 12.50 -3.55
C GLY A 87 -3.11 13.21 -2.86
N ALA A 88 -3.62 12.61 -1.79
CA ALA A 88 -4.66 13.20 -0.95
C ALA A 88 -4.12 14.41 -0.18
N LEU A 89 -2.88 14.35 0.32
CA LEU A 89 -2.20 15.49 0.96
C LEU A 89 -2.02 16.64 -0.03
N ALA A 90 -1.45 16.37 -1.20
CA ALA A 90 -1.22 17.32 -2.29
C ALA A 90 -2.49 18.09 -2.71
N ARG A 91 -3.66 17.46 -2.58
CA ARG A 91 -4.96 18.04 -2.92
C ARG A 91 -5.71 18.63 -1.72
N GLY A 92 -5.10 18.68 -0.54
CA GLY A 92 -5.73 19.20 0.69
C GLY A 92 -6.91 18.34 1.17
N ARG A 93 -6.90 17.04 0.88
CA ARG A 93 -7.99 16.10 1.22
C ARG A 93 -7.59 15.03 2.23
N PHE A 94 -6.31 14.95 2.61
CA PHE A 94 -5.82 13.88 3.50
C PHE A 94 -6.57 13.80 4.83
N MET A 95 -6.79 14.94 5.53
CA MET A 95 -7.50 14.91 6.81
C MET A 95 -8.94 14.38 6.69
N ARG A 96 -9.61 14.65 5.56
CA ARG A 96 -10.93 14.07 5.29
C ARG A 96 -10.83 12.56 5.07
N THR A 97 -9.83 12.11 4.32
CA THR A 97 -9.53 10.67 4.15
C THR A 97 -9.30 10.01 5.50
N PHE A 98 -8.44 10.60 6.34
CA PHE A 98 -8.09 10.06 7.66
C PHE A 98 -9.30 9.94 8.58
N GLN A 99 -10.14 10.98 8.68
CA GLN A 99 -11.38 10.93 9.46
C GLN A 99 -12.35 9.84 8.96
N LEU A 100 -12.47 9.66 7.64
CA LEU A 100 -13.31 8.59 7.08
C LEU A 100 -12.71 7.21 7.35
N ALA A 101 -11.39 7.08 7.31
CA ALA A 101 -10.68 5.87 7.69
C ALA A 101 -10.97 5.48 9.16
N GLU A 102 -10.86 6.43 10.09
CA GLU A 102 -11.21 6.22 11.50
C GLU A 102 -12.67 5.80 11.69
N LEU A 103 -13.61 6.52 11.08
CA LEU A 103 -15.04 6.23 11.17
C LEU A 103 -15.42 4.85 10.62
N THR A 104 -14.70 4.38 9.60
CA THR A 104 -14.98 3.09 8.94
C THR A 104 -14.14 1.94 9.48
N GLY A 105 -13.24 2.19 10.43
CA GLY A 105 -12.27 1.20 10.90
C GLY A 105 -11.35 0.70 9.79
N THR A 106 -11.00 1.57 8.83
CA THR A 106 -10.10 1.27 7.71
C THR A 106 -8.75 1.93 8.02
N PRO A 107 -7.76 1.21 8.56
CA PRO A 107 -6.47 1.80 8.88
C PRO A 107 -5.76 2.27 7.60
N LEU A 108 -5.11 3.44 7.68
CA LEU A 108 -4.22 3.93 6.62
C LEU A 108 -2.75 3.74 7.05
N LEU A 109 -1.85 3.57 6.08
CA LEU A 109 -0.40 3.53 6.25
C LEU A 109 0.18 4.90 6.63
N ALA A 110 -0.51 5.97 6.23
CA ALA A 110 -0.08 7.33 6.47
C ALA A 110 -0.67 7.86 7.78
N ASP A 111 0.20 8.37 8.64
CA ASP A 111 -0.18 9.07 9.87
C ASP A 111 -0.16 10.58 9.62
N PRO A 112 -1.13 11.35 10.15
CA PRO A 112 -1.13 12.80 10.03
C PRO A 112 0.02 13.43 10.85
N LEU A 113 0.59 14.50 10.30
CA LEU A 113 1.48 15.45 10.99
C LEU A 113 0.87 16.86 10.88
N ASP A 114 1.37 17.82 11.67
CA ASP A 114 0.87 19.19 11.68
C ASP A 114 0.90 19.87 10.29
N ASP A 115 1.92 19.56 9.47
CA ASP A 115 2.18 20.12 8.15
C ASP A 115 2.28 19.08 7.03
N GLY A 116 1.89 17.83 7.29
CA GLY A 116 2.10 16.76 6.34
C GLY A 116 1.60 15.40 6.80
N ILE A 117 2.27 14.36 6.33
CA ILE A 117 2.01 12.98 6.70
C ILE A 117 3.32 12.25 6.98
N ARG A 118 3.30 11.24 7.82
CA ARG A 118 4.37 10.27 7.99
C ARG A 118 3.94 8.96 7.33
N LEU A 119 4.82 8.34 6.56
CA LEU A 119 4.55 7.02 5.98
C LEU A 119 5.82 6.20 5.80
N SER A 120 5.60 4.89 5.68
CA SER A 120 6.62 3.88 5.43
C SER A 120 6.19 2.99 4.27
N PHE A 121 6.92 2.99 3.15
CA PHE A 121 6.63 2.15 1.98
C PHE A 121 7.84 2.05 1.05
N ALA A 122 8.06 0.87 0.45
CA ALA A 122 9.06 0.63 -0.60
C ALA A 122 10.47 1.20 -0.27
N GLY A 123 10.91 0.99 0.98
CA GLY A 123 12.21 1.46 1.48
C GLY A 123 12.26 2.94 1.91
N PHE A 124 11.20 3.72 1.67
CA PHE A 124 11.04 5.05 2.25
C PHE A 124 10.47 4.96 3.66
N TYR A 125 11.10 5.63 4.63
CA TYR A 125 10.56 5.85 5.97
C TYR A 125 10.79 7.31 6.35
N GLY A 126 9.71 8.09 6.42
CA GLY A 126 9.88 9.52 6.60
C GLY A 126 8.60 10.33 6.62
N ALA A 127 8.78 11.65 6.68
CA ALA A 127 7.73 12.65 6.59
C ALA A 127 7.62 13.17 5.16
N VAL A 128 6.39 13.43 4.73
CA VAL A 128 6.06 14.11 3.48
C VAL A 128 5.28 15.37 3.82
N VAL A 129 5.88 16.52 3.52
CA VAL A 129 5.37 17.85 3.87
C VAL A 129 5.06 18.63 2.60
N LEU A 130 3.94 19.34 2.59
CA LEU A 130 3.52 20.16 1.46
C LEU A 130 4.04 21.60 1.65
N SER A 131 4.63 22.15 0.60
CA SER A 131 5.02 23.56 0.52
C SER A 131 4.46 24.18 -0.77
N PRO A 132 4.42 25.52 -0.91
CA PRO A 132 3.89 26.16 -2.11
C PRO A 132 4.59 25.66 -3.38
N GLY A 133 3.89 24.86 -4.19
CA GLY A 133 4.40 24.30 -5.45
C GLY A 133 5.33 23.09 -5.33
N GLU A 134 5.62 22.61 -4.13
CA GLU A 134 6.60 21.53 -3.89
C GLU A 134 6.13 20.54 -2.82
N ILE A 135 6.58 19.29 -2.95
CA ILE A 135 6.45 18.25 -1.94
C ILE A 135 7.86 17.94 -1.42
N THR A 136 8.03 17.98 -0.10
CA THR A 136 9.29 17.61 0.55
C THR A 136 9.17 16.23 1.16
N PHE A 137 10.06 15.32 0.78
CA PHE A 137 10.24 13.99 1.33
C PHE A 137 11.45 14.03 2.26
N SER A 138 11.26 13.75 3.55
CA SER A 138 12.31 13.85 4.56
C SER A 138 12.44 12.55 5.33
N THR A 139 13.64 11.97 5.36
CA THR A 139 14.04 10.86 6.24
C THR A 139 14.93 11.41 7.37
N GLU A 140 15.42 10.54 8.25
CA GLU A 140 16.38 10.95 9.30
C GLU A 140 17.68 11.52 8.70
N ASP A 141 18.12 11.00 7.55
CA ASP A 141 19.42 11.30 6.95
C ASP A 141 19.36 12.28 5.76
N SER A 142 18.17 12.53 5.20
CA SER A 142 18.06 13.29 3.95
C SER A 142 16.71 13.96 3.76
N ALA A 143 16.70 15.03 2.97
CA ALA A 143 15.46 15.65 2.50
C ALA A 143 15.55 15.91 0.99
N MET A 144 14.49 15.59 0.28
CA MET A 144 14.35 15.80 -1.16
C MET A 144 13.10 16.62 -1.44
N LYS A 145 13.23 17.60 -2.34
CA LYS A 145 12.11 18.39 -2.82
C LYS A 145 11.74 17.98 -4.23
N VAL A 146 10.46 17.81 -4.47
CA VAL A 146 9.89 17.43 -5.75
C VAL A 146 8.83 18.47 -6.14
N PRO A 147 8.87 19.02 -7.37
CA PRO A 147 7.79 19.89 -7.84
C PRO A 147 6.44 19.17 -7.76
N LEU A 148 5.42 19.84 -7.23
CA LEU A 148 4.09 19.26 -7.05
C LEU A 148 3.50 18.77 -8.38
N GLY A 149 3.67 19.53 -9.46
CA GLY A 149 3.20 19.15 -10.79
C GLY A 149 3.89 17.89 -11.34
N ASP A 150 5.15 17.66 -10.98
CA ASP A 150 5.86 16.43 -11.34
C ASP A 150 5.28 15.23 -10.60
N PHE A 151 5.02 15.39 -9.31
CA PHE A 151 4.39 14.35 -8.48
C PHE A 151 3.04 13.93 -9.06
N LEU A 152 2.15 14.90 -9.29
CA LEU A 152 0.79 14.63 -9.76
C LEU A 152 0.77 13.94 -11.14
N ARG A 153 1.70 14.30 -12.04
CA ARG A 153 1.82 13.63 -13.34
C ARG A 153 2.16 12.16 -13.21
N ALA A 154 3.07 11.80 -12.32
CA ALA A 154 3.43 10.40 -12.20
C ALA A 154 2.49 9.59 -11.31
N GLU A 155 1.81 10.24 -10.36
CA GLU A 155 0.63 9.64 -9.72
C GLU A 155 -0.44 9.30 -10.78
N GLU A 156 -0.75 10.22 -11.69
CA GLU A 156 -1.73 9.97 -12.77
C GLU A 156 -1.26 8.85 -13.72
N HIS A 157 0.03 8.81 -14.06
CA HIS A 157 0.62 7.72 -14.83
C HIS A 157 0.46 6.37 -14.11
N PHE A 158 0.76 6.32 -12.81
CA PHE A 158 0.58 5.14 -11.98
C PHE A 158 -0.88 4.68 -11.88
N LEU A 159 -1.82 5.62 -11.71
CA LEU A 159 -3.24 5.29 -11.65
C LEU A 159 -3.76 4.73 -12.97
N SER A 160 -3.18 5.17 -14.08
CA SER A 160 -3.51 4.65 -15.41
C SER A 160 -3.02 3.21 -15.60
N SER A 161 -1.92 2.80 -14.95
CA SER A 161 -1.49 1.40 -14.94
C SER A 161 -2.30 0.52 -13.97
N LEU A 162 -2.80 1.09 -12.87
CA LEU A 162 -3.57 0.38 -11.83
C LEU A 162 -4.89 -0.25 -12.32
N ALA A 163 -5.57 0.38 -13.28
CA ALA A 163 -6.87 -0.08 -13.78
C ALA A 163 -6.77 -1.46 -14.46
N PHE A 164 -5.69 -1.69 -15.20
CA PHE A 164 -5.44 -2.96 -15.88
C PHE A 164 -5.05 -4.07 -14.88
N ASP A 165 -4.17 -3.75 -13.92
CA ASP A 165 -3.62 -4.73 -12.99
C ASP A 165 -4.64 -5.23 -11.95
N LEU A 166 -5.50 -4.35 -11.42
CA LEU A 166 -6.47 -4.74 -10.37
C LEU A 166 -7.56 -5.69 -10.87
N GLY A 167 -7.99 -5.56 -12.12
CA GLY A 167 -8.99 -6.44 -12.73
C GLY A 167 -8.46 -7.87 -12.89
N GLU A 168 -7.26 -8.00 -13.47
CA GLU A 168 -6.59 -9.30 -13.62
C GLU A 168 -6.29 -9.94 -12.26
N LEU A 169 -5.81 -9.16 -11.29
CA LEU A 169 -5.57 -9.61 -9.92
C LEU A 169 -6.84 -10.08 -9.21
N PHE A 170 -7.96 -9.36 -9.40
CA PHE A 170 -9.25 -9.75 -8.84
C PHE A 170 -9.73 -11.09 -9.42
N GLU A 171 -9.66 -11.26 -10.74
CA GLU A 171 -10.07 -12.49 -11.41
C GLU A 171 -9.25 -13.71 -10.94
N VAL A 172 -7.92 -13.56 -10.86
CA VAL A 172 -6.99 -14.60 -10.36
C VAL A 172 -7.30 -14.96 -8.91
N CYS A 173 -7.64 -13.97 -8.08
CA CYS A 173 -7.92 -14.15 -6.66
C CYS A 173 -9.40 -14.47 -6.36
N SER A 174 -10.33 -14.50 -7.32
CA SER A 174 -11.80 -14.50 -7.06
C SER A 174 -12.43 -15.79 -6.50
N LYS A 175 -11.66 -16.80 -6.04
CA LYS A 175 -12.26 -18.00 -5.43
C LYS A 175 -12.87 -17.67 -4.06
N HIS A 176 -14.05 -18.23 -3.78
CA HIS A 176 -14.80 -17.95 -2.53
C HIS A 176 -13.90 -18.01 -1.29
N GLY A 177 -13.74 -16.86 -0.62
CA GLY A 177 -12.83 -16.65 0.51
C GLY A 177 -11.71 -15.63 0.22
N LEU A 178 -11.11 -15.68 -0.98
CA LEU A 178 -10.06 -14.77 -1.41
C LEU A 178 -10.60 -13.43 -1.92
N GLU A 179 -11.80 -13.42 -2.49
CA GLU A 179 -12.50 -12.18 -2.84
C GLU A 179 -12.66 -11.26 -1.61
N ARG A 180 -13.05 -11.81 -0.47
CA ARG A 180 -13.19 -11.05 0.78
C ARG A 180 -11.85 -10.51 1.26
N ALA A 181 -10.79 -11.33 1.19
CA ALA A 181 -9.45 -10.91 1.54
C ALA A 181 -8.95 -9.79 0.60
N PHE A 182 -9.18 -9.91 -0.70
CA PHE A 182 -8.84 -8.88 -1.68
C PHE A 182 -9.60 -7.57 -1.42
N LEU A 183 -10.92 -7.66 -1.20
CA LEU A 183 -11.76 -6.51 -0.88
C LEU A 183 -11.31 -5.84 0.42
N GLU A 184 -10.93 -6.61 1.45
CA GLU A 184 -10.41 -6.08 2.72
C GLU A 184 -9.05 -5.39 2.54
N ASN A 185 -8.12 -5.96 1.77
CA ASN A 185 -6.81 -5.36 1.50
C ASN A 185 -6.90 -4.09 0.63
N THR A 186 -7.92 -3.98 -0.22
CA THR A 186 -8.13 -2.81 -1.11
C THR A 186 -9.00 -1.72 -0.48
N ARG A 187 -9.53 -1.90 0.74
CA ARG A 187 -10.37 -0.88 1.42
C ARG A 187 -9.68 0.49 1.53
N PRO A 188 -8.40 0.59 1.98
CA PRO A 188 -7.71 1.88 2.08
C PRO A 188 -7.57 2.58 0.74
N VAL A 189 -7.12 1.83 -0.28
CA VAL A 189 -6.94 2.31 -1.66
C VAL A 189 -8.26 2.83 -2.24
N ARG A 190 -9.36 2.05 -2.12
CA ARG A 190 -10.69 2.46 -2.58
C ARG A 190 -11.18 3.73 -1.87
N LEU A 191 -11.00 3.80 -0.56
CA LEU A 191 -11.37 4.98 0.22
C LEU A 191 -10.59 6.22 -0.25
N LEU A 192 -9.28 6.09 -0.48
CA LEU A 192 -8.44 7.16 -1.01
C LEU A 192 -8.87 7.58 -2.42
N LEU A 193 -9.09 6.64 -3.33
CA LEU A 193 -9.57 6.91 -4.70
C LEU A 193 -10.90 7.68 -4.67
N LYS A 194 -11.82 7.30 -3.78
CA LYS A 194 -13.09 7.99 -3.57
C LYS A 194 -12.90 9.45 -3.15
N VAL A 195 -12.09 9.67 -2.13
CA VAL A 195 -11.89 11.00 -1.55
C VAL A 195 -11.11 11.90 -2.50
N VAL A 196 -10.12 11.37 -3.21
CA VAL A 196 -9.36 12.09 -4.23
C VAL A 196 -10.21 12.35 -5.48
N GLY A 197 -11.19 11.50 -5.76
CA GLY A 197 -12.14 11.65 -6.87
C GLY A 197 -11.74 10.90 -8.14
N TYR A 198 -10.99 9.81 -7.99
CA TYR A 198 -10.53 8.96 -9.09
C TYR A 198 -11.48 7.80 -9.44
N GLU A 199 -12.51 7.51 -8.63
CA GLU A 199 -13.42 6.38 -8.87
C GLU A 199 -14.02 6.36 -10.29
N ASN A 200 -14.35 7.52 -10.86
CA ASN A 200 -14.91 7.62 -12.22
C ASN A 200 -13.92 7.29 -13.36
N ARG A 201 -12.62 7.10 -13.06
CA ARG A 201 -11.59 6.80 -14.07
C ARG A 201 -11.21 5.32 -14.13
N LEU A 202 -11.75 4.49 -13.24
CA LEU A 202 -11.44 3.06 -13.14
C LEU A 202 -12.53 2.16 -13.78
N GLU A 203 -13.54 2.74 -14.44
CA GLU A 203 -14.66 2.03 -15.07
C GLU A 203 -14.44 1.70 -16.58
N TYR A 204 -13.19 1.52 -17.03
CA TYR A 204 -12.86 1.27 -18.44
C TYR A 204 -12.47 -0.17 -18.72
#